data_AF-A0A2A6JPG1-F1
#
_entry.id   AF-A0A2A6JPG1-F1
#
_cell.length_a   1.000
_cell.length_b   1.000
_cell.length_c   1.000
_cell.angle_alpha   90.00
_cell.angle_beta   90.00
_cell.angle_gamma   90.00
#
_symmetry.space_group_name_H-M   'P 1'
#
loop_
_entity.id
_entity.type
_entity.pdbx_description
1 polymer ?
#
loop_
_entity_poly.entity_id
_entity_poly.type
_entity_poly.pdbx_seq_one_letter_code
_entity_poly.pdbx_strand_id
1 'polypeptide(L)'
;MLKNYKVLKGTASALALDDDNDPHIEIRIEAAGVSYRIALNVRSKTSPHDLLYANIVDFKHQALTEALEALPMGLIDIRKDRPELAIDYVRGGLIEREDMDVAPFQLSGPKNDLREFIEPIVEEGIADPDIHFYAFGEAWGPEHDKPDQYFDFEPGNGIHDIHMNQGDGGSFKATNGPNQDGALLVHFTDTDEWAAIFLCFQSQNWNTDAETGHPVSENRGGQGRGEGTRRPQPVVASSLRIIAALINPVNGEGGIEAETVTIINRSDMSASLDGWKLEDENGRTQTLSGTLAAGEIRTIALNAAAGGPQLANKGGDIILRNGDGAVADRVGYGKSETANEGWTTIF
;
A
#
# COMPACT_ATOMS: atom_id res chain seq x y z
N MET A 1 5.43 -3.97 -20.46
CA MET A 1 6.49 -4.27 -19.49
C MET A 1 7.61 -3.25 -19.62
N LEU A 2 8.14 -2.81 -18.48
CA LEU A 2 9.32 -1.94 -18.42
C LEU A 2 10.51 -2.62 -19.09
N LYS A 3 11.46 -1.88 -19.67
CA LYS A 3 12.63 -2.50 -20.32
C LYS A 3 13.80 -2.67 -19.36
N ASN A 4 14.03 -1.66 -18.54
CA ASN A 4 15.19 -1.60 -17.64
C ASN A 4 14.75 -1.49 -16.17
N TYR A 5 14.09 -2.53 -15.63
CA TYR A 5 13.63 -2.51 -14.23
C TYR A 5 14.82 -2.64 -13.26
N LYS A 6 15.08 -1.59 -12.48
CA LYS A 6 16.25 -1.45 -11.61
C LYS A 6 15.89 -0.87 -10.25
N VAL A 7 16.81 -1.05 -9.30
CA VAL A 7 16.84 -0.29 -8.06
C VAL A 7 18.09 0.60 -8.03
N LEU A 8 17.93 1.86 -7.67
CA LEU A 8 19.02 2.80 -7.38
C LEU A 8 19.19 2.92 -5.88
N LYS A 9 20.38 2.65 -5.36
CA LYS A 9 20.78 2.98 -3.98
C LYS A 9 21.73 4.18 -3.98
N GLY A 10 21.43 5.23 -3.22
CA GLY A 10 22.29 6.42 -3.10
C GLY A 10 21.84 7.39 -2.02
N THR A 11 22.48 8.56 -1.96
CA THR A 11 22.13 9.66 -1.04
C THR A 11 21.53 10.83 -1.81
N ALA A 12 20.57 11.55 -1.22
CA ALA A 12 20.01 12.74 -1.86
C ALA A 12 21.00 13.91 -1.82
N SER A 13 21.04 14.73 -2.87
CA SER A 13 21.90 15.92 -2.93
C SER A 13 21.20 17.19 -3.39
N ALA A 14 20.05 17.07 -4.07
CA ALA A 14 19.22 18.20 -4.45
C ALA A 14 17.77 17.77 -4.68
N LEU A 15 16.87 18.74 -4.54
CA LEU A 15 15.45 18.61 -4.83
C LEU A 15 15.08 19.71 -5.83
N ALA A 16 14.34 19.34 -6.87
CA ALA A 16 13.73 20.26 -7.81
C ALA A 16 12.25 19.93 -7.97
N LEU A 17 11.47 20.96 -8.23
CA LEU A 17 10.04 20.86 -8.43
C LEU A 17 9.75 21.35 -9.84
N ASP A 18 8.92 20.61 -10.55
CA ASP A 18 8.42 21.05 -11.83
C ASP A 18 7.33 22.13 -11.68
N ASP A 19 6.90 22.71 -12.80
CA ASP A 19 5.75 23.60 -12.85
C ASP A 19 4.40 22.86 -12.66
N ASP A 20 3.34 23.61 -12.39
CA ASP A 20 1.99 23.08 -12.09
C ASP A 20 1.40 22.15 -13.19
N ASN A 21 2.00 22.10 -14.39
CA ASN A 21 1.53 21.30 -15.53
C ASN A 21 2.19 19.94 -15.68
N ASP A 22 3.34 19.69 -15.06
CA ASP A 22 4.01 18.39 -15.11
C ASP A 22 4.44 17.91 -13.72
N PRO A 23 3.51 17.30 -12.94
CA PRO A 23 3.65 17.21 -11.50
C PRO A 23 4.59 16.07 -11.08
N HIS A 24 5.89 16.31 -11.16
CA HIS A 24 6.91 15.45 -10.59
C HIS A 24 7.67 16.15 -9.46
N ILE A 25 8.06 15.37 -8.46
CA ILE A 25 9.17 15.69 -7.58
C ILE A 25 10.42 15.07 -8.18
N GLU A 26 11.40 15.92 -8.47
CA GLU A 26 12.67 15.52 -9.04
C GLU A 26 13.72 15.54 -7.93
N ILE A 27 14.37 14.41 -7.68
CA ILE A 27 15.38 14.30 -6.63
C ILE A 27 16.69 13.88 -7.28
N ARG A 28 17.75 14.61 -6.99
CA ARG A 28 19.10 14.23 -7.37
C ARG A 28 19.65 13.26 -6.33
N ILE A 29 20.04 12.08 -6.79
CA ILE A 29 20.66 11.02 -6.00
C ILE A 29 22.11 10.87 -6.45
N GLU A 30 23.05 10.87 -5.51
CA GLU A 30 24.46 10.57 -5.74
C GLU A 30 24.77 9.13 -5.34
N ALA A 31 25.47 8.41 -6.20
CA ALA A 31 25.91 7.06 -5.90
C ALA A 31 27.21 6.72 -6.62
N ALA A 32 28.23 6.29 -5.86
CA ALA A 32 29.54 5.87 -6.39
C ALA A 32 30.19 6.90 -7.35
N GLY A 33 30.01 8.21 -7.09
CA GLY A 33 30.56 9.30 -7.92
C GLY A 33 29.76 9.58 -9.19
N VAL A 34 28.56 9.01 -9.33
CA VAL A 34 27.64 9.26 -10.44
C VAL A 34 26.37 9.90 -9.89
N SER A 35 25.88 10.92 -10.59
CA SER A 35 24.61 11.57 -10.28
C SER A 35 23.48 10.95 -11.09
N TYR A 36 22.32 10.85 -10.45
CA TYR A 36 21.09 10.31 -11.02
C TYR A 36 19.92 11.23 -10.65
N ARG A 37 18.91 11.27 -11.51
CA ARG A 37 17.61 11.90 -11.20
C ARG A 37 16.57 10.82 -10.97
N ILE A 38 15.83 10.91 -9.87
CA ILE A 38 14.62 10.10 -9.68
C ILE A 38 13.40 11.01 -9.79
N ALA A 39 12.43 10.59 -10.59
CA ALA A 39 11.20 11.34 -10.86
C ALA A 39 10.01 10.64 -10.19
N LEU A 40 9.44 11.26 -9.15
CA LEU A 40 8.25 10.76 -8.46
C LEU A 40 7.02 11.51 -8.95
N ASN A 41 6.02 10.77 -9.43
CA ASN A 41 4.73 11.36 -9.77
C ASN A 41 4.08 11.93 -8.50
N VAL A 42 3.66 13.19 -8.53
CA VAL A 42 2.81 13.79 -7.48
C VAL A 42 1.38 14.06 -7.94
N ARG A 43 1.08 13.87 -9.23
CA ARG A 43 -0.30 13.90 -9.76
C ARG A 43 -0.43 13.12 -11.07
N SER A 44 -1.66 12.70 -11.37
CA SER A 44 -2.04 12.08 -12.64
C SER A 44 -2.35 13.11 -13.74
N LYS A 45 -1.82 12.86 -14.94
CA LYS A 45 -2.15 13.61 -16.16
C LYS A 45 -3.58 13.30 -16.69
N THR A 46 -4.18 12.18 -16.26
CA THR A 46 -5.53 11.74 -16.67
C THR A 46 -6.49 11.74 -15.50
N SER A 47 -7.75 12.13 -15.71
CA SER A 47 -8.77 12.08 -14.66
C SER A 47 -9.06 10.64 -14.20
N PRO A 48 -9.20 10.37 -12.89
CA PRO A 48 -9.05 11.33 -11.78
C PRO A 48 -7.59 11.77 -11.60
N HIS A 49 -7.38 13.06 -11.37
CA HIS A 49 -6.05 13.66 -11.30
C HIS A 49 -5.23 13.22 -10.08
N ASP A 50 -5.85 12.58 -9.10
CA ASP A 50 -5.17 12.23 -7.86
C ASP A 50 -4.49 10.86 -7.94
N LEU A 51 -3.35 10.76 -7.29
CA LEU A 51 -2.67 9.50 -7.02
C LEU A 51 -3.23 8.85 -5.75
N LEU A 52 -3.10 7.54 -5.67
CA LEU A 52 -3.04 6.85 -4.40
C LEU A 52 -1.60 6.84 -3.92
N TYR A 53 -1.39 7.09 -2.64
CA TYR A 53 -0.10 6.95 -1.99
C TYR A 53 -0.24 6.20 -0.67
N ALA A 54 0.75 5.38 -0.32
CA ALA A 54 0.93 4.91 1.04
C ALA A 54 2.31 5.36 1.50
N ASN A 55 2.35 5.93 2.70
CA ASN A 55 3.58 6.13 3.44
C ASN A 55 3.57 5.24 4.67
N ILE A 56 4.46 4.25 4.68
CA ILE A 56 4.65 3.35 5.81
C ILE A 56 5.90 3.79 6.56
N VAL A 57 5.69 4.49 7.68
CA VAL A 57 6.75 4.75 8.68
C VAL A 57 7.00 3.46 9.46
N ASP A 58 8.26 3.20 9.81
CA ASP A 58 8.70 1.93 10.42
C ASP A 58 8.38 0.70 9.56
N PHE A 59 8.68 0.80 8.26
CA PHE A 59 8.45 -0.28 7.31
C PHE A 59 9.26 -1.53 7.68
N LYS A 60 8.56 -2.61 8.04
CA LYS A 60 9.18 -3.90 8.40
C LYS A 60 8.94 -4.95 7.32
N HIS A 61 10.00 -5.29 6.59
CA HIS A 61 10.04 -6.46 5.72
C HIS A 61 11.47 -7.04 5.71
N GLN A 62 11.82 -7.79 6.75
CA GLN A 62 13.20 -8.16 7.08
C GLN A 62 14.00 -8.69 5.89
N ALA A 63 13.48 -9.67 5.15
CA ALA A 63 14.20 -10.25 4.00
C ALA A 63 14.46 -9.24 2.87
N LEU A 64 13.60 -8.23 2.71
CA LEU A 64 13.76 -7.19 1.69
C LEU A 64 14.76 -6.14 2.17
N THR A 65 14.55 -5.60 3.38
CA THR A 65 15.38 -4.51 3.92
C THR A 65 16.83 -4.96 4.12
N GLU A 66 17.07 -6.17 4.65
CA GLU A 66 18.43 -6.75 4.75
C GLU A 66 19.10 -6.90 3.38
N ALA A 67 18.33 -7.36 2.38
CA ALA A 67 18.84 -7.57 1.03
C ALA A 67 19.16 -6.25 0.30
N LEU A 68 18.42 -5.18 0.61
CA LEU A 68 18.64 -3.82 0.12
C LEU A 68 19.82 -3.14 0.81
N GLU A 69 19.92 -3.26 2.12
CA GLU A 69 21.07 -2.75 2.89
C GLU A 69 22.39 -3.27 2.32
N ALA A 70 22.44 -4.57 2.00
CA ALA A 70 23.62 -5.23 1.43
C ALA A 70 23.97 -4.80 -0.01
N LEU A 71 23.14 -4.02 -0.70
CA LEU A 71 23.44 -3.55 -2.04
C LEU A 71 24.59 -2.53 -2.04
N PRO A 72 25.47 -2.56 -3.07
CA PRO A 72 26.39 -1.45 -3.30
C PRO A 72 25.62 -0.19 -3.70
N MET A 73 26.25 0.98 -3.52
CA MET A 73 25.75 2.23 -4.10
C MET A 73 25.71 2.16 -5.62
N GLY A 74 24.64 2.64 -6.23
CA GLY A 74 24.46 2.76 -7.68
C GLY A 74 23.21 2.05 -8.19
N LEU A 75 23.15 1.86 -9.51
CA LEU A 75 22.08 1.14 -10.19
C LEU A 75 22.34 -0.37 -10.20
N ILE A 76 21.34 -1.13 -9.78
CA ILE A 76 21.34 -2.60 -9.79
C ILE A 76 20.22 -3.10 -10.69
N ASP A 77 20.55 -4.03 -11.59
CA ASP A 77 19.55 -4.67 -12.47
C ASP A 77 18.79 -5.74 -11.69
N ILE A 78 17.52 -5.47 -11.39
CA ILE A 78 16.71 -6.36 -10.56
C ILE A 78 16.47 -7.67 -11.32
N ARG A 79 16.06 -7.60 -12.59
CA ARG A 79 15.67 -8.81 -13.34
C ARG A 79 16.83 -9.76 -13.55
N LYS A 80 18.02 -9.21 -13.79
CA LYS A 80 19.21 -9.99 -14.09
C LYS A 80 19.97 -10.43 -12.85
N ASP A 81 20.16 -9.52 -11.90
CA ASP A 81 21.13 -9.72 -10.83
C ASP A 81 20.46 -10.01 -9.48
N ARG A 82 19.24 -9.47 -9.23
CA ARG A 82 18.56 -9.54 -7.92
C ARG A 82 17.03 -9.73 -8.03
N PRO A 83 16.52 -10.78 -8.72
CA PRO A 83 15.08 -10.93 -9.01
C PRO A 83 14.22 -11.07 -7.76
N GLU A 84 14.79 -11.46 -6.62
CA GLU A 84 14.13 -11.52 -5.32
C GLU A 84 13.74 -10.14 -4.75
N LEU A 85 14.33 -9.06 -5.27
CA LEU A 85 13.99 -7.68 -4.89
C LEU A 85 12.83 -7.11 -5.71
N ALA A 86 12.26 -7.88 -6.64
CA ALA A 86 11.16 -7.40 -7.46
C ALA A 86 9.91 -7.08 -6.61
N ILE A 87 9.29 -5.93 -6.87
CA ILE A 87 8.12 -5.46 -6.15
C ILE A 87 6.88 -5.77 -7.00
N ASP A 88 5.87 -6.36 -6.36
CA ASP A 88 4.54 -6.59 -6.95
C ASP A 88 3.49 -6.19 -5.91
N TYR A 89 2.72 -5.14 -6.20
CA TYR A 89 1.67 -4.62 -5.32
C TYR A 89 0.49 -5.59 -5.23
N VAL A 90 0.22 -6.37 -6.28
CA VAL A 90 -0.95 -7.26 -6.36
C VAL A 90 -0.66 -8.62 -5.72
N ARG A 91 0.57 -9.11 -5.82
CA ARG A 91 0.94 -10.50 -5.43
C ARG A 91 2.05 -10.57 -4.39
N GLY A 92 2.82 -9.51 -4.21
CA GLY A 92 4.02 -9.50 -3.36
C GLY A 92 3.71 -9.30 -1.87
N GLY A 93 2.51 -8.87 -1.52
CA GLY A 93 2.08 -8.73 -0.12
C GLY A 93 2.77 -7.59 0.65
N LEU A 94 3.39 -6.63 -0.06
CA LEU A 94 4.07 -5.48 0.53
C LEU A 94 3.11 -4.34 0.91
N ILE A 95 1.98 -4.23 0.18
CA ILE A 95 0.99 -3.16 0.32
C ILE A 95 -0.37 -3.67 -0.18
N GLU A 96 -1.46 -3.26 0.47
CA GLU A 96 -2.83 -3.44 -0.05
C GLU A 96 -3.33 -2.08 -0.61
N ARG A 97 -4.20 -2.09 -1.63
CA ARG A 97 -4.77 -0.83 -2.18
C ARG A 97 -5.42 0.01 -1.09
N GLU A 98 -6.05 -0.68 -0.14
CA GLU A 98 -6.79 -0.13 0.99
C GLU A 98 -5.88 0.52 2.04
N ASP A 99 -4.58 0.24 2.01
CA ASP A 99 -3.57 0.92 2.84
C ASP A 99 -3.15 2.28 2.24
N MET A 100 -3.63 2.62 1.04
CA MET A 100 -3.28 3.85 0.33
C MET A 100 -4.35 4.94 0.46
N ASP A 101 -3.89 6.18 0.67
CA ASP A 101 -4.71 7.39 0.69
C ASP A 101 -4.75 8.07 -0.69
N VAL A 102 -5.85 8.76 -0.98
CA VAL A 102 -5.92 9.65 -2.14
C VAL A 102 -5.12 10.92 -1.79
N ALA A 103 -4.06 11.20 -2.56
CA ALA A 103 -3.30 12.44 -2.46
C ALA A 103 -4.23 13.61 -2.84
N PRO A 104 -4.57 14.55 -1.94
CA PRO A 104 -5.58 15.55 -2.24
C PRO A 104 -5.18 16.48 -3.39
N PHE A 105 -6.15 16.82 -4.22
CA PHE A 105 -6.02 17.87 -5.22
C PHE A 105 -5.98 19.24 -4.55
N GLN A 106 -4.82 19.90 -4.50
CA GLN A 106 -4.63 21.33 -4.18
C GLN A 106 -5.65 21.88 -3.17
N LEU A 107 -5.51 21.53 -1.89
CA LEU A 107 -6.24 22.20 -0.80
C LEU A 107 -5.41 23.37 -0.29
N SER A 108 -6.03 24.53 -0.14
CA SER A 108 -5.39 25.68 0.50
C SER A 108 -5.18 25.40 2.00
N GLY A 109 -3.92 25.34 2.44
CA GLY A 109 -3.54 25.15 3.85
C GLY A 109 -2.34 24.19 3.97
N PRO A 110 -1.61 24.20 5.11
CA PRO A 110 -0.49 23.27 5.32
C PRO A 110 -0.99 21.82 5.48
N LYS A 111 -0.24 20.85 4.95
CA LYS A 111 -0.38 19.38 5.08
C LYS A 111 -1.47 18.70 4.23
N ASN A 112 -1.62 19.02 2.95
CA ASN A 112 -2.66 18.51 2.08
C ASN A 112 -2.20 17.99 0.69
N ASP A 113 -0.92 17.84 0.37
CA ASP A 113 -0.50 17.16 -0.86
C ASP A 113 0.68 16.20 -0.65
N LEU A 114 0.91 15.29 -1.61
CA LEU A 114 1.98 14.29 -1.54
C LEU A 114 3.37 14.93 -1.44
N ARG A 115 3.51 16.17 -1.91
CA ARG A 115 4.77 16.91 -1.85
C ARG A 115 5.13 17.28 -0.43
N GLU A 116 4.21 17.79 0.37
CA GLU A 116 4.48 18.10 1.78
C GLU A 116 4.84 16.87 2.62
N PHE A 117 4.57 15.67 2.11
CA PHE A 117 5.02 14.42 2.71
C PHE A 117 6.45 14.04 2.30
N ILE A 118 6.78 14.12 1.01
CA ILE A 118 8.08 13.67 0.46
C ILE A 118 9.19 14.70 0.70
N GLU A 119 8.89 15.99 0.53
CA GLU A 119 9.87 17.08 0.58
C GLU A 119 10.68 17.09 1.90
N PRO A 120 10.08 16.98 3.10
CA PRO A 120 10.84 16.94 4.35
C PRO A 120 11.81 15.76 4.45
N ILE A 121 11.42 14.57 3.97
CA ILE A 121 12.28 13.37 4.00
C ILE A 121 13.48 13.56 3.07
N VAL A 122 13.25 14.18 1.91
CA VAL A 122 14.34 14.47 0.96
C VAL A 122 15.27 15.55 1.50
N GLU A 123 14.73 16.62 2.09
CA GLU A 123 15.54 17.68 2.71
C GLU A 123 16.40 17.13 3.85
N GLU A 124 15.85 16.24 4.68
CA GLU A 124 16.60 15.53 5.72
C GLU A 124 17.70 14.68 5.11
N GLY A 125 17.39 13.91 4.06
CA GLY A 125 18.37 13.10 3.34
C GLY A 125 19.45 13.89 2.58
N ILE A 126 19.19 15.14 2.22
CA ILE A 126 20.21 16.06 1.67
C ILE A 126 21.13 16.56 2.81
N ALA A 127 20.58 16.76 4.00
CA ALA A 127 21.32 17.23 5.17
C ALA A 127 22.12 16.11 5.85
N ASP A 128 21.71 14.85 5.68
CA ASP A 128 22.30 13.69 6.35
C ASP A 128 22.72 12.59 5.36
N PRO A 129 24.04 12.36 5.16
CA PRO A 129 24.53 11.32 4.28
C PRO A 129 24.30 9.89 4.82
N ASP A 130 23.91 9.73 6.08
CA ASP A 130 23.55 8.43 6.67
C ASP A 130 22.11 7.99 6.32
N ILE A 131 21.39 8.81 5.54
CA ILE A 131 20.09 8.46 4.98
C ILE A 131 20.23 7.97 3.53
N HIS A 132 19.90 6.71 3.31
CA HIS A 132 20.00 6.06 2.00
C HIS A 132 18.62 5.95 1.32
N PHE A 133 18.56 6.32 0.05
CA PHE A 133 17.38 6.23 -0.79
C PHE A 133 17.48 5.03 -1.72
N TYR A 134 16.36 4.34 -1.91
CA TYR A 134 16.19 3.15 -2.73
C TYR A 134 15.03 3.37 -3.69
N ALA A 135 15.32 3.73 -4.94
CA ALA A 135 14.29 4.01 -5.95
C ALA A 135 14.15 2.83 -6.92
N PHE A 136 12.96 2.22 -6.95
CA PHE A 136 12.59 1.14 -7.86
C PHE A 136 11.79 1.68 -9.03
N GLY A 137 12.15 1.29 -10.25
CA GLY A 137 11.44 1.72 -11.45
C GLY A 137 12.19 1.38 -12.73
N GLU A 138 11.86 2.08 -13.82
CA GLU A 138 12.60 1.94 -15.08
C GLU A 138 13.81 2.88 -15.09
N ALA A 139 14.98 2.35 -15.45
CA ALA A 139 16.18 3.16 -15.64
C ALA A 139 16.26 3.73 -17.05
N TRP A 140 16.56 5.02 -17.14
CA TRP A 140 16.89 5.71 -18.39
C TRP A 140 18.33 6.21 -18.35
N GLY A 141 18.90 6.45 -19.53
CA GLY A 141 20.30 6.84 -19.67
C GLY A 141 21.28 5.67 -19.40
N PRO A 142 22.58 5.96 -19.25
CA PRO A 142 23.18 7.29 -19.36
C PRO A 142 23.06 7.89 -20.77
N GLU A 143 22.66 9.16 -20.86
CA GLU A 143 22.60 9.95 -22.09
C GLU A 143 23.90 10.76 -22.24
N HIS A 144 24.89 10.20 -22.93
CA HIS A 144 26.27 10.71 -22.97
C HIS A 144 26.49 12.12 -23.50
N ASP A 145 25.57 12.65 -24.30
CA ASP A 145 25.67 13.96 -24.95
C ASP A 145 24.50 14.89 -24.55
N LYS A 146 23.85 14.60 -23.41
CA LYS A 146 22.68 15.33 -22.93
C LYS A 146 22.74 15.50 -21.42
N PRO A 147 22.83 16.74 -20.91
CA PRO A 147 22.74 16.99 -19.48
C PRO A 147 21.33 16.69 -18.98
N ASP A 148 21.24 16.35 -17.70
CA ASP A 148 19.97 16.24 -16.99
C ASP A 148 19.20 17.56 -17.02
N GLN A 149 17.87 17.48 -17.21
CA GLN A 149 17.01 18.66 -17.41
C GLN A 149 16.86 19.54 -16.16
N TYR A 150 16.97 18.97 -14.95
CA TYR A 150 16.68 19.69 -13.71
C TYR A 150 17.94 20.03 -12.93
N PHE A 151 18.99 19.22 -13.08
CA PHE A 151 20.20 19.33 -12.27
C PHE A 151 21.49 19.52 -13.08
N ASP A 152 21.40 19.59 -14.41
CA ASP A 152 22.49 19.89 -15.35
C ASP A 152 23.72 18.96 -15.25
N PHE A 153 23.62 17.79 -14.60
CA PHE A 153 24.70 16.81 -14.59
C PHE A 153 24.74 16.02 -15.89
N GLU A 154 25.94 15.61 -16.33
CA GLU A 154 26.15 14.86 -17.56
C GLU A 154 27.02 13.62 -17.29
N PRO A 155 26.66 12.43 -17.80
CA PRO A 155 25.49 12.14 -18.63
C PRO A 155 24.18 12.22 -17.85
N GLY A 156 23.09 12.66 -18.50
CA GLY A 156 21.75 12.52 -17.95
C GLY A 156 21.46 11.05 -17.65
N ASN A 157 20.98 10.75 -16.45
CA ASN A 157 20.80 9.38 -15.98
C ASN A 157 19.77 9.34 -14.85
N GLY A 158 18.99 8.26 -14.71
CA GLY A 158 17.98 8.26 -13.68
C GLY A 158 17.01 7.10 -13.65
N ILE A 159 16.00 7.23 -12.79
CA ILE A 159 14.87 6.31 -12.62
C ILE A 159 13.56 7.09 -12.75
N HIS A 160 12.60 6.51 -13.48
CA HIS A 160 11.20 6.95 -13.53
C HIS A 160 10.28 5.73 -13.34
N ASP A 161 8.97 5.92 -13.53
CA ASP A 161 7.96 4.86 -13.31
C ASP A 161 8.03 4.30 -11.87
N ILE A 162 8.25 5.19 -10.89
CA ILE A 162 8.31 4.88 -9.45
C ILE A 162 6.88 4.82 -8.88
N HIS A 163 6.07 3.91 -9.41
CA HIS A 163 4.70 3.64 -9.00
C HIS A 163 4.28 2.23 -9.45
N MET A 164 3.07 1.79 -9.13
CA MET A 164 2.51 0.55 -9.64
C MET A 164 2.58 0.50 -11.18
N ASN A 165 3.23 -0.50 -11.76
CA ASN A 165 3.49 -0.67 -13.19
C ASN A 165 2.72 -1.85 -13.78
N GLN A 166 1.48 -2.00 -13.32
CA GLN A 166 0.50 -2.96 -13.80
C GLN A 166 -0.92 -2.41 -13.61
N GLY A 167 -1.89 -3.05 -14.27
CA GLY A 167 -3.29 -2.66 -14.13
C GLY A 167 -3.72 -1.46 -14.98
N ASP A 168 -2.87 -0.96 -15.87
CA ASP A 168 -3.28 0.09 -16.80
C ASP A 168 -4.19 -0.43 -17.91
N GLY A 169 -5.19 0.37 -18.25
CA GLY A 169 -6.01 0.23 -19.45
C GLY A 169 -5.52 1.11 -20.60
N GLY A 170 -6.23 1.06 -21.72
CA GLY A 170 -6.00 1.95 -22.86
C GLY A 170 -4.57 1.91 -23.42
N SER A 171 -4.00 3.09 -23.71
CA SER A 171 -2.66 3.25 -24.29
C SER A 171 -1.52 2.91 -23.34
N PHE A 172 -1.76 2.95 -22.02
CA PHE A 172 -0.73 2.68 -21.00
C PHE A 172 -0.56 1.18 -20.73
N LYS A 173 -1.48 0.34 -21.23
CA LYS A 173 -1.42 -1.12 -21.10
C LYS A 173 -0.09 -1.75 -21.57
N ALA A 174 0.63 -1.09 -22.47
CA ALA A 174 1.89 -1.58 -23.01
C ALA A 174 3.01 -1.69 -21.97
N THR A 175 2.98 -0.91 -20.89
CA THR A 175 4.01 -0.94 -19.83
C THR A 175 3.68 -1.91 -18.70
N ASN A 176 2.45 -2.40 -18.60
CA ASN A 176 2.06 -3.43 -17.62
C ASN A 176 2.97 -4.65 -17.59
N GLY A 177 3.09 -5.22 -16.40
CA GLY A 177 3.79 -6.47 -16.14
C GLY A 177 3.83 -6.76 -14.63
N PRO A 178 3.81 -8.05 -14.23
CA PRO A 178 3.98 -8.43 -12.82
C PRO A 178 5.43 -8.21 -12.37
N ASN A 179 5.66 -8.12 -11.06
CA ASN A 179 7.00 -8.06 -10.44
C ASN A 179 7.91 -6.96 -11.02
N GLN A 180 7.36 -5.77 -11.27
CA GLN A 180 8.10 -4.61 -11.76
C GLN A 180 7.52 -3.28 -11.27
N ASP A 181 6.75 -3.32 -10.18
CA ASP A 181 6.17 -2.11 -9.60
C ASP A 181 7.27 -1.26 -8.98
N GLY A 182 7.13 0.05 -9.09
CA GLY A 182 8.05 1.02 -8.50
C GLY A 182 7.72 1.32 -7.04
N ALA A 183 8.69 1.84 -6.33
CA ALA A 183 8.58 2.28 -4.93
C ALA A 183 9.78 3.18 -4.59
N LEU A 184 9.61 4.02 -3.57
CA LEU A 184 10.73 4.71 -2.94
C LEU A 184 10.85 4.25 -1.49
N LEU A 185 11.97 3.64 -1.14
CA LEU A 185 12.31 3.28 0.23
C LEU A 185 13.42 4.19 0.74
N VAL A 186 13.39 4.52 2.03
CA VAL A 186 14.38 5.37 2.70
C VAL A 186 14.84 4.65 3.96
N HIS A 187 16.16 4.53 4.15
CA HIS A 187 16.79 3.90 5.31
C HIS A 187 17.57 4.93 6.10
N PHE A 188 17.18 5.14 7.35
CA PHE A 188 17.89 5.95 8.34
C PHE A 188 18.92 5.03 9.02
N THR A 189 20.16 5.00 8.51
CA THR A 189 21.12 3.94 8.88
C THR A 189 21.64 4.05 10.31
N ASP A 190 21.52 5.22 10.92
CA ASP A 190 21.90 5.52 12.30
C ASP A 190 20.93 4.88 13.32
N THR A 191 19.64 4.80 12.98
CA THR A 191 18.55 4.26 13.80
C THR A 191 18.06 2.89 13.34
N ASP A 192 18.46 2.46 12.14
CA ASP A 192 17.94 1.29 11.43
C ASP A 192 16.42 1.34 11.21
N GLU A 193 15.91 2.55 10.99
CA GLU A 193 14.51 2.79 10.65
C GLU A 193 14.32 2.86 9.13
N TRP A 194 13.18 2.35 8.67
CA TRP A 194 12.83 2.32 7.26
C TRP A 194 11.51 3.04 7.03
N ALA A 195 11.45 3.83 5.97
CA ALA A 195 10.20 4.34 5.42
C ALA A 195 10.00 3.79 4.01
N ALA A 196 8.74 3.49 3.65
CA ALA A 196 8.37 3.05 2.31
C ALA A 196 7.24 3.91 1.76
N ILE A 197 7.45 4.41 0.54
CA ILE A 197 6.50 5.21 -0.22
C ILE A 197 6.09 4.40 -1.45
N PHE A 198 4.80 4.07 -1.49
CA PHE A 198 4.17 3.35 -2.59
C PHE A 198 3.19 4.27 -3.30
N LEU A 199 3.19 4.27 -4.63
CA LEU A 199 2.37 5.16 -5.46
C LEU A 199 1.58 4.35 -6.48
N CYS A 200 0.34 4.73 -6.77
CA CYS A 200 -0.50 4.10 -7.79
C CYS A 200 -1.44 5.13 -8.38
N PHE A 201 -1.69 5.07 -9.69
CA PHE A 201 -2.77 5.86 -10.28
C PHE A 201 -4.13 5.28 -9.89
N GLN A 202 -5.09 6.13 -9.53
CA GLN A 202 -6.45 5.66 -9.22
C GLN A 202 -7.15 4.94 -10.39
N SER A 203 -6.68 5.16 -11.63
CA SER A 203 -7.15 4.46 -12.83
C SER A 203 -6.67 3.01 -12.93
N GLN A 204 -5.59 2.65 -12.24
CA GLN A 204 -4.99 1.32 -12.33
C GLN A 204 -5.81 0.28 -11.57
N ASN A 205 -5.93 -0.88 -12.20
CA ASN A 205 -6.62 -2.04 -11.67
C ASN A 205 -5.68 -2.91 -10.81
N TRP A 206 -6.13 -3.29 -9.62
CA TRP A 206 -5.36 -4.18 -8.74
C TRP A 206 -5.71 -5.67 -8.92
N ASN A 207 -6.67 -5.97 -9.80
CA ASN A 207 -6.97 -7.32 -10.26
C ASN A 207 -6.35 -7.50 -11.66
N THR A 208 -5.13 -8.04 -11.68
CA THR A 208 -4.32 -8.16 -12.88
C THR A 208 -4.01 -9.60 -13.23
N ASP A 209 -3.85 -9.85 -14.52
CA ASP A 209 -3.43 -11.12 -15.08
C ASP A 209 -1.98 -11.42 -14.65
N ALA A 210 -1.74 -12.64 -14.20
CA ALA A 210 -0.47 -13.02 -13.58
C ALA A 210 0.71 -13.11 -14.56
N GLU A 211 0.46 -13.20 -15.86
CA GLU A 211 1.51 -13.27 -16.88
C GLU A 211 1.80 -11.89 -17.48
N THR A 212 0.74 -11.10 -17.69
CA THR A 212 0.82 -9.86 -18.47
C THR A 212 0.72 -8.59 -17.62
N GLY A 213 0.25 -8.68 -16.37
CA GLY A 213 -0.07 -7.52 -15.53
C GLY A 213 -1.23 -6.68 -16.07
N HIS A 214 -1.97 -7.18 -17.07
CA HIS A 214 -3.13 -6.50 -17.62
C HIS A 214 -4.35 -6.62 -16.70
N PRO A 215 -5.26 -5.63 -16.67
CA PRO A 215 -6.55 -5.80 -16.00
C PRO A 215 -7.28 -7.03 -16.54
N VAL A 216 -7.75 -7.92 -15.65
CA VAL A 216 -8.59 -9.06 -16.06
C VAL A 216 -10.06 -8.66 -16.29
N SER A 217 -10.45 -7.47 -15.82
CA SER A 217 -11.79 -6.89 -16.05
C SER A 217 -11.75 -5.36 -15.92
N GLU A 218 -12.84 -4.69 -16.33
CA GLU A 218 -13.03 -3.25 -16.11
C GLU A 218 -13.31 -2.90 -14.63
N ASN A 219 -13.63 -3.89 -13.79
CA ASN A 219 -13.73 -3.68 -12.35
C ASN A 219 -12.32 -3.47 -11.79
N ARG A 220 -12.00 -2.23 -11.44
CA ARG A 220 -10.67 -1.74 -10.97
C ARG A 220 -10.18 -2.34 -9.64
N GLY A 221 -10.84 -3.39 -9.14
CA GLY A 221 -10.71 -3.87 -7.77
C GLY A 221 -9.26 -3.95 -7.29
N GLY A 222 -8.99 -3.34 -6.14
CA GLY A 222 -8.23 -3.99 -5.05
C GLY A 222 -9.19 -4.92 -4.30
N GLN A 223 -9.02 -5.16 -3.01
CA GLN A 223 -10.09 -5.76 -2.20
C GLN A 223 -11.32 -4.81 -2.04
N GLY A 224 -11.61 -3.97 -3.02
CA GLY A 224 -12.82 -3.18 -3.14
C GLY A 224 -13.96 -4.02 -3.74
N ARG A 225 -14.70 -4.73 -2.90
CA ARG A 225 -16.03 -5.26 -3.24
C ARG A 225 -17.05 -4.13 -3.07
N GLY A 226 -17.38 -3.49 -4.19
CA GLY A 226 -18.51 -2.56 -4.29
C GLY A 226 -18.43 -1.33 -3.36
N GLU A 227 -19.46 -0.49 -3.41
CA GLU A 227 -19.60 0.68 -2.52
C GLU A 227 -19.71 0.28 -1.02
N GLY A 228 -19.82 -1.02 -0.73
CA GLY A 228 -19.99 -1.59 0.60
C GLY A 228 -18.70 -1.99 1.30
N THR A 229 -17.74 -2.68 0.67
CA THR A 229 -16.56 -3.21 1.38
C THR A 229 -15.38 -2.25 1.43
N ARG A 230 -15.55 -1.17 2.17
CA ARG A 230 -14.43 -0.29 2.53
C ARG A 230 -13.64 -0.95 3.66
N ARG A 231 -12.32 -1.07 3.60
CA ARG A 231 -11.49 -1.39 4.79
C ARG A 231 -10.76 -0.12 5.25
N PRO A 232 -11.29 0.66 6.21
CA PRO A 232 -10.58 1.83 6.71
C PRO A 232 -9.27 1.41 7.39
N GLN A 233 -8.21 2.18 7.16
CA GLN A 233 -6.89 1.92 7.72
C GLN A 233 -6.98 1.70 9.25
N PRO A 234 -6.43 0.60 9.77
CA PRO A 234 -6.37 0.40 11.20
C PRO A 234 -5.43 1.44 11.81
N VAL A 235 -5.80 1.93 13.00
CA VAL A 235 -5.01 2.93 13.75
C VAL A 235 -3.67 2.34 14.21
N VAL A 236 -3.53 1.00 14.20
CA VAL A 236 -2.32 0.27 14.59
C VAL A 236 -2.07 -0.91 13.64
N ALA A 237 -0.81 -1.14 13.26
CA ALA A 237 -0.40 -2.36 12.57
C ALA A 237 -0.78 -3.60 13.41
N SER A 238 -1.51 -4.56 12.83
CA SER A 238 -1.99 -5.74 13.52
C SER A 238 -1.83 -7.00 12.67
N SER A 239 -1.39 -8.09 13.28
CA SER A 239 -1.36 -9.41 12.65
C SER A 239 -2.75 -10.03 12.53
N LEU A 240 -3.71 -9.58 13.34
CA LEU A 240 -5.10 -10.03 13.31
C LEU A 240 -5.92 -9.19 12.34
N ARG A 241 -6.72 -9.89 11.51
CA ARG A 241 -7.57 -9.29 10.47
C ARG A 241 -8.93 -9.95 10.40
N ILE A 242 -9.98 -9.17 10.15
CA ILE A 242 -11.29 -9.62 9.72
C ILE A 242 -11.19 -10.00 8.23
N ILE A 243 -11.66 -11.19 7.88
CA ILE A 243 -11.61 -11.69 6.49
C ILE A 243 -12.98 -12.10 5.97
N ALA A 244 -13.95 -12.32 6.85
CA ALA A 244 -15.32 -12.64 6.43
C ALA A 244 -16.34 -12.34 7.54
N ALA A 245 -17.61 -12.24 7.18
CA ALA A 245 -18.73 -12.21 8.10
C ALA A 245 -19.98 -12.85 7.48
N LEU A 246 -20.76 -13.56 8.29
CA LEU A 246 -22.14 -13.92 7.94
C LEU A 246 -23.04 -12.81 8.46
N ILE A 247 -23.39 -11.89 7.57
CA ILE A 247 -24.11 -10.64 7.91
C ILE A 247 -25.63 -10.85 7.87
N ASN A 248 -26.12 -11.54 6.84
CA ASN A 248 -27.53 -11.84 6.67
C ASN A 248 -27.77 -13.35 6.83
N PRO A 249 -27.76 -13.90 8.07
CA PRO A 249 -27.95 -15.33 8.29
C PRO A 249 -29.37 -15.77 7.93
N VAL A 250 -29.54 -17.06 7.54
CA VAL A 250 -30.88 -17.65 7.46
C VAL A 250 -31.49 -17.67 8.86
N ASN A 251 -32.68 -17.08 9.01
CA ASN A 251 -33.36 -17.02 10.30
C ASN A 251 -33.59 -18.42 10.89
N GLY A 252 -33.05 -18.66 12.08
CA GLY A 252 -33.28 -19.90 12.83
C GLY A 252 -34.67 -19.97 13.46
N GLU A 253 -35.03 -21.12 14.04
CA GLU A 253 -36.25 -21.22 14.86
C GLU A 253 -36.25 -20.14 15.96
N GLY A 254 -37.34 -19.37 16.03
CA GLY A 254 -37.48 -18.25 16.97
C GLY A 254 -36.99 -16.88 16.47
N GLY A 255 -36.54 -16.77 15.21
CA GLY A 255 -36.12 -15.49 14.62
C GLY A 255 -34.77 -14.97 15.15
N ILE A 256 -33.91 -15.88 15.61
CA ILE A 256 -32.57 -15.56 16.09
C ILE A 256 -31.65 -15.45 14.87
N GLU A 257 -31.10 -14.26 14.65
CA GLU A 257 -30.08 -14.00 13.63
C GLU A 257 -28.72 -14.52 14.14
N ALA A 258 -28.18 -15.54 13.46
CA ALA A 258 -26.91 -16.18 13.79
C ALA A 258 -25.73 -15.52 13.06
N GLU A 259 -25.52 -14.23 13.30
CA GLU A 259 -24.43 -13.47 12.68
C GLU A 259 -23.06 -13.94 13.17
N THR A 260 -22.06 -13.93 12.28
CA THR A 260 -20.69 -14.31 12.64
C THR A 260 -19.66 -13.41 11.99
N VAL A 261 -18.49 -13.30 12.61
CA VAL A 261 -17.30 -12.63 12.06
C VAL A 261 -16.13 -13.61 12.08
N THR A 262 -15.40 -13.70 10.98
CA THR A 262 -14.23 -14.56 10.83
C THR A 262 -12.98 -13.72 10.80
N ILE A 263 -12.04 -14.06 11.69
CA ILE A 263 -10.74 -13.42 11.79
C ILE A 263 -9.61 -14.40 11.47
N ILE A 264 -8.47 -13.89 11.04
CA ILE A 264 -7.22 -14.63 10.80
C ILE A 264 -6.07 -14.01 11.60
N ASN A 265 -5.14 -14.84 12.06
CA ASN A 265 -3.81 -14.41 12.46
C ASN A 265 -2.81 -14.60 11.30
N ARG A 266 -2.37 -13.50 10.69
CA ARG A 266 -1.46 -13.52 9.52
C ARG A 266 0.02 -13.68 9.89
N SER A 267 0.36 -13.59 11.17
CA SER A 267 1.75 -13.71 11.62
C SER A 267 2.22 -15.16 11.75
N ASP A 268 3.52 -15.33 11.90
CA ASP A 268 4.22 -16.58 12.20
C ASP A 268 4.24 -16.92 13.70
N MET A 269 3.63 -16.09 14.55
CA MET A 269 3.53 -16.28 15.99
C MET A 269 2.08 -16.44 16.46
N SER A 270 1.89 -17.06 17.63
CA SER A 270 0.56 -17.13 18.26
C SER A 270 0.18 -15.77 18.87
N ALA A 271 -1.08 -15.37 18.71
CA ALA A 271 -1.63 -14.10 19.20
C ALA A 271 -2.68 -14.33 20.29
N SER A 272 -2.56 -13.63 21.43
CA SER A 272 -3.62 -13.60 22.45
C SER A 272 -4.75 -12.66 22.03
N LEU A 273 -5.99 -13.08 22.26
CA LEU A 273 -7.19 -12.26 22.10
C LEU A 273 -7.65 -11.59 23.41
N ASP A 274 -6.89 -11.70 24.48
CA ASP A 274 -7.27 -11.12 25.77
C ASP A 274 -7.42 -9.59 25.64
N GLY A 275 -8.59 -9.09 26.03
CA GLY A 275 -8.93 -7.66 25.92
C GLY A 275 -9.33 -7.18 24.52
N TRP A 276 -9.16 -8.01 23.48
CA TRP A 276 -9.61 -7.68 22.13
C TRP A 276 -11.13 -7.65 22.05
N LYS A 277 -11.67 -6.85 21.14
CA LYS A 277 -13.11 -6.70 20.96
C LYS A 277 -13.51 -6.64 19.49
N LEU A 278 -14.67 -7.22 19.19
CA LEU A 278 -15.43 -6.86 17.99
C LEU A 278 -16.41 -5.75 18.34
N GLU A 279 -16.57 -4.80 17.44
CA GLU A 279 -17.44 -3.64 17.57
C GLU A 279 -18.22 -3.38 16.28
N ASP A 280 -19.49 -3.00 16.38
CA ASP A 280 -20.29 -2.55 15.24
C ASP A 280 -20.27 -1.02 15.05
N GLU A 281 -20.87 -0.52 13.97
CA GLU A 281 -20.99 0.92 13.67
C GLU A 281 -21.63 1.75 14.80
N ASN A 282 -22.44 1.12 15.66
CA ASN A 282 -23.18 1.77 16.74
C ASN A 282 -22.42 1.71 18.07
N GLY A 283 -21.18 1.20 18.07
CA GLY A 283 -20.32 1.09 19.24
C GLY A 283 -20.70 -0.06 20.18
N ARG A 284 -21.53 -1.01 19.76
CA ARG A 284 -21.81 -2.21 20.57
C ARG A 284 -20.62 -3.14 20.47
N THR A 285 -20.18 -3.71 21.59
CA THR A 285 -18.93 -4.49 21.63
C THR A 285 -19.11 -5.87 22.21
N GLN A 286 -18.31 -6.82 21.72
CA GLN A 286 -18.16 -8.16 22.28
C GLN A 286 -16.67 -8.43 22.52
N THR A 287 -16.32 -8.79 23.75
CA THR A 287 -14.94 -9.13 24.11
C THR A 287 -14.60 -10.53 23.61
N LEU A 288 -13.40 -10.67 23.07
CA LEU A 288 -12.84 -11.92 22.57
C LEU A 288 -11.99 -12.58 23.66
N SER A 289 -11.69 -13.87 23.49
CA SER A 289 -10.91 -14.64 24.45
C SER A 289 -10.14 -15.77 23.78
N GLY A 290 -9.04 -16.18 24.42
CA GLY A 290 -8.21 -17.30 23.98
C GLY A 290 -7.07 -16.86 23.09
N THR A 291 -6.47 -17.81 22.37
CA THR A 291 -5.28 -17.59 21.54
C THR A 291 -5.54 -18.10 20.13
N LEU A 292 -5.03 -17.39 19.11
CA LEU A 292 -4.96 -17.87 17.73
C LEU A 292 -3.53 -18.27 17.42
N ALA A 293 -3.31 -19.49 16.94
CA ALA A 293 -2.01 -19.90 16.41
C ALA A 293 -1.64 -19.09 15.16
N ALA A 294 -0.38 -19.19 14.75
CA ALA A 294 0.11 -18.64 13.49
C ALA A 294 -0.69 -19.20 12.31
N GLY A 295 -1.20 -18.33 11.43
CA GLY A 295 -2.04 -18.71 10.29
C GLY A 295 -3.46 -19.21 10.63
N GLU A 296 -3.86 -19.26 11.92
CA GLU A 296 -5.17 -19.78 12.32
C GLU A 296 -6.30 -18.82 11.89
N ILE A 297 -7.39 -19.40 11.40
CA ILE A 297 -8.65 -18.71 11.12
C ILE A 297 -9.68 -19.13 12.18
N ARG A 298 -10.41 -18.16 12.72
CA ARG A 298 -11.48 -18.40 13.69
C ARG A 298 -12.74 -17.63 13.33
N THR A 299 -13.87 -18.35 13.23
CA THR A 299 -15.21 -17.78 13.14
C THR A 299 -15.80 -17.59 14.52
N ILE A 300 -16.26 -16.37 14.81
CA ILE A 300 -16.78 -15.91 16.09
C ILE A 300 -18.26 -15.61 15.92
N ALA A 301 -19.10 -16.25 16.71
CA ALA A 301 -20.53 -15.94 16.77
C ALA A 301 -20.77 -14.63 17.52
N LEU A 302 -21.62 -13.76 16.99
CA LEU A 302 -22.01 -12.51 17.64
C LEU A 302 -23.17 -12.76 18.62
N ASN A 303 -23.09 -12.16 19.80
CA ASN A 303 -24.08 -12.32 20.86
C ASN A 303 -24.92 -11.04 21.00
N ALA A 304 -25.80 -10.81 20.03
CA ALA A 304 -26.73 -9.69 20.02
C ALA A 304 -27.61 -9.64 21.29
N ALA A 305 -28.01 -10.80 21.82
CA ALA A 305 -28.83 -10.93 23.03
C ALA A 305 -28.15 -10.41 24.30
N ALA A 306 -26.81 -10.44 24.35
CA ALA A 306 -26.01 -9.87 25.43
C ALA A 306 -25.60 -8.39 25.18
N GLY A 307 -26.18 -7.74 24.17
CA GLY A 307 -25.82 -6.38 23.77
C GLY A 307 -24.53 -6.29 22.95
N GLY A 308 -24.08 -7.40 22.35
CA GLY A 308 -22.95 -7.44 21.43
C GLY A 308 -23.23 -6.78 20.08
N PRO A 309 -22.24 -6.83 19.16
CA PRO A 309 -22.36 -6.29 17.80
C PRO A 309 -23.57 -6.87 17.06
N GLN A 310 -24.21 -6.04 16.23
CA GLN A 310 -25.31 -6.44 15.34
C GLN A 310 -25.07 -5.89 13.94
N LEU A 311 -25.13 -6.74 12.92
CA LEU A 311 -24.72 -6.41 11.56
C LEU A 311 -25.93 -6.07 10.68
N ALA A 312 -26.27 -4.79 10.60
CA ALA A 312 -27.45 -4.35 9.86
C ALA A 312 -27.41 -4.71 8.35
N ASN A 313 -28.46 -5.36 7.84
CA ASN A 313 -28.58 -5.76 6.42
C ASN A 313 -28.60 -4.62 5.38
N LYS A 314 -28.46 -3.37 5.81
CA LYS A 314 -28.42 -2.17 4.95
C LYS A 314 -27.02 -1.59 4.76
N GLY A 315 -26.02 -2.21 5.36
CA GLY A 315 -24.65 -1.74 5.45
C GLY A 315 -24.27 -1.30 6.86
N GLY A 316 -22.97 -1.20 7.11
CA GLY A 316 -22.39 -0.84 8.39
C GLY A 316 -20.90 -1.12 8.44
N ASP A 317 -20.33 -1.13 9.65
CA ASP A 317 -18.93 -1.42 9.92
C ASP A 317 -18.78 -2.55 10.94
N ILE A 318 -17.73 -3.35 10.75
CA ILE A 318 -17.22 -4.35 11.70
C ILE A 318 -15.81 -3.92 12.06
N ILE A 319 -15.59 -3.64 13.34
CA ILE A 319 -14.35 -3.09 13.88
C ILE A 319 -13.73 -4.13 14.80
N LEU A 320 -12.46 -4.44 14.59
CA LEU A 320 -11.64 -5.22 15.52
C LEU A 320 -10.77 -4.25 16.33
N ARG A 321 -10.90 -4.27 17.65
CA ARG A 321 -10.08 -3.49 18.57
C ARG A 321 -9.09 -4.37 19.32
N ASN A 322 -7.86 -3.87 19.49
CA ASN A 322 -6.86 -4.53 20.32
C ASN A 322 -7.13 -4.34 21.83
N GLY A 323 -6.29 -4.94 22.67
CA GLY A 323 -6.39 -4.86 24.13
C GLY A 323 -6.30 -3.43 24.70
N ASP A 324 -5.66 -2.50 23.98
CA ASP A 324 -5.54 -1.09 24.36
C ASP A 324 -6.73 -0.23 23.88
N GLY A 325 -7.67 -0.84 23.14
CA GLY A 325 -8.84 -0.18 22.59
C GLY A 325 -8.63 0.52 21.25
N ALA A 326 -7.43 0.45 20.67
CA ALA A 326 -7.14 0.98 19.34
C ALA A 326 -7.77 0.11 18.26
N VAL A 327 -8.12 0.72 17.12
CA VAL A 327 -8.66 -0.01 15.96
C VAL A 327 -7.53 -0.79 15.30
N ALA A 328 -7.58 -2.11 15.39
CA ALA A 328 -6.62 -3.04 14.81
C ALA A 328 -7.03 -3.50 13.40
N ASP A 329 -8.33 -3.50 13.12
CA ASP A 329 -8.88 -3.70 11.78
C ASP A 329 -10.30 -3.13 11.70
N ARG A 330 -10.77 -2.77 10.51
CA ARG A 330 -12.14 -2.36 10.27
C ARG A 330 -12.55 -2.72 8.85
N VAL A 331 -13.70 -3.36 8.70
CA VAL A 331 -14.31 -3.63 7.40
C VAL A 331 -15.72 -3.05 7.38
N GLY A 332 -16.02 -2.27 6.36
CA GLY A 332 -17.34 -1.80 6.01
C GLY A 332 -18.03 -2.84 5.14
N TYR A 333 -19.36 -2.77 5.07
CA TYR A 333 -20.17 -3.53 4.13
C TYR A 333 -21.42 -2.72 3.76
N GLY A 334 -22.03 -3.06 2.63
CA GLY A 334 -23.21 -2.39 2.09
C GLY A 334 -24.33 -3.39 1.79
N LYS A 335 -25.37 -2.91 1.10
CA LYS A 335 -26.54 -3.73 0.72
C LYS A 335 -26.19 -4.87 -0.26
N SER A 336 -25.14 -4.72 -1.06
CA SER A 336 -24.71 -5.75 -2.01
C SER A 336 -24.20 -6.99 -1.28
N GLU A 337 -23.51 -6.81 -0.17
CA GLU A 337 -22.90 -7.89 0.61
C GLU A 337 -23.93 -8.69 1.41
N THR A 338 -25.12 -8.12 1.63
CA THR A 338 -26.23 -8.71 2.39
C THR A 338 -27.35 -9.22 1.50
N ALA A 339 -27.21 -9.09 0.17
CA ALA A 339 -28.26 -9.40 -0.79
C ALA A 339 -28.65 -10.89 -0.80
N ASN A 340 -27.73 -11.78 -0.45
CA ASN A 340 -27.96 -13.22 -0.41
C ASN A 340 -28.03 -13.70 1.05
N GLU A 341 -29.22 -14.07 1.51
CA GLU A 341 -29.42 -14.66 2.84
C GLU A 341 -28.64 -15.98 2.97
N GLY A 342 -27.99 -16.18 4.12
CA GLY A 342 -27.17 -17.35 4.44
C GLY A 342 -25.76 -17.32 3.86
N TRP A 343 -25.38 -16.29 3.11
CA TRP A 343 -24.07 -16.23 2.46
C TRP A 343 -23.07 -15.48 3.34
N THR A 344 -21.88 -16.07 3.46
CA THR A 344 -20.75 -15.40 4.10
C THR A 344 -20.16 -14.38 3.13
N THR A 345 -20.17 -13.12 3.54
CA THR A 345 -19.41 -12.04 2.91
C THR A 345 -17.95 -12.25 3.24
N ILE A 346 -17.10 -12.30 2.23
CA ILE A 346 -15.64 -12.21 2.41
C ILE A 346 -15.27 -10.73 2.24
N PHE A 347 -14.20 -10.27 2.86
CA PHE A 347 -13.68 -8.91 2.71
C PHE A 347 -12.43 -8.95 1.83
#